data_AF-A0A7J3A892-F1
#
_entry.id   AF-A0A7J3A892-F1
#
_cell.length_a   1.000
_cell.length_b   1.000
_cell.length_c   1.000
_cell.angle_alpha   90.00
_cell.angle_beta   90.00
_cell.angle_gamma   90.00
#
_symmetry.space_group_name_H-M   'P 1'
#
loop_
_entity.id
_entity.type
_entity.pdbx_description
1 polymer ?
#
loop_
_entity_poly.entity_id
_entity_poly.type
_entity_poly.pdbx_seq_one_letter_code
_entity_poly.pdbx_strand_id
1 'polypeptide(L)'
;MSSTIANRLKNQTSTLVNTFSNRADRLKDRYELKTLFKHLSGEEWLNAAKSLFNTKEGLAVGIDGSMDYDERLEMILFYICVTAYKCPILFDGKNINVNTKATERDSRFTASAAIPLWLDDTSYTLNPLTSTDIEFEFKQALDRIPYAIMTLGELSLALNIVNQEDVKVLFLDRPLSGTFGPAARDLRLLLKIGTSTLTEIETKEGKVSMLDLSLASVLGPGTLYIPARPPYLLYRAIQTLIQRGELTKSELARELNLKDEELNKLVRKLNEMNERYNQQLLEKSDLTAIALKPQVKNYWVRARAVADAVRKRVFESDEHPLQLDEDKWLTVLDINAVNVFLIYELLQQAQKKGVLVIGVTKDTVASDFTRSIIPYAIHQNILKSSDTPLIRNDKAFLTILTSVNEGFIETPWRTLSYDVCFTTLVKSGEQKAPLRAARKVVFREKFLVKSYFQLKTFATDNRARSPVFVYDRFYHPVFDEAFCKPLNVLSRDKVIRIEPYVEDGGINPLDNLILTILSHSDNPEVLEAIGHNQLLYLADKAVKAEVNLMRAMLRGVADLHLGTLTRKHRYFYIAKGFRNARAEIEKSRQRAARGGGLET
;
A
#
# COMPACT_ATOMS: atom_id res chain seq x y z
N MET A 1 48.53 0.48 -10.42
CA MET A 1 47.09 0.30 -10.68
C MET A 1 46.21 0.61 -9.48
N SER A 2 46.45 0.02 -8.29
CA SER A 2 45.67 0.30 -7.06
C SER A 2 45.66 1.79 -6.64
N SER A 3 46.82 2.46 -6.67
CA SER A 3 46.96 3.89 -6.31
C SER A 3 46.21 4.83 -7.25
N THR A 4 46.19 4.51 -8.56
CA THR A 4 45.46 5.28 -9.57
C THR A 4 43.96 5.15 -9.37
N ILE A 5 43.45 3.96 -9.05
CA ILE A 5 42.03 3.72 -8.76
C ILE A 5 41.62 4.43 -7.46
N ALA A 6 42.43 4.34 -6.41
CA ALA A 6 42.18 5.02 -5.14
C ALA A 6 42.11 6.56 -5.31
N ASN A 7 43.05 7.15 -6.06
CA ASN A 7 43.03 8.58 -6.36
C ASN A 7 41.82 8.99 -7.20
N ARG A 8 41.42 8.15 -8.18
CA ARG A 8 40.22 8.40 -8.99
C ARG A 8 38.94 8.36 -8.15
N LEU A 9 38.83 7.37 -7.27
CA LEU A 9 37.72 7.25 -6.31
C LEU A 9 37.68 8.44 -5.36
N LYS A 10 38.81 8.88 -4.82
CA LYS A 10 38.91 10.07 -3.96
C LYS A 10 38.40 11.33 -4.68
N ASN A 11 38.84 11.56 -5.91
CA ASN A 11 38.44 12.74 -6.69
C ASN A 11 36.95 12.69 -7.07
N GLN A 12 36.44 11.53 -7.48
CA GLN A 12 35.03 11.33 -7.79
C GLN A 12 34.14 11.52 -6.56
N THR A 13 34.55 10.95 -5.42
CA THR A 13 33.83 11.09 -4.14
C THR A 13 33.82 12.56 -3.70
N SER A 14 34.96 13.26 -3.77
CA SER A 14 35.03 14.68 -3.41
C SER A 14 34.13 15.55 -4.31
N THR A 15 34.06 15.24 -5.61
CA THR A 15 33.17 15.93 -6.55
C THR A 15 31.69 15.73 -6.18
N LEU A 16 31.31 14.50 -5.82
CA LEU A 16 29.95 14.18 -5.38
C LEU A 16 29.60 14.86 -4.05
N VAL A 17 30.53 14.85 -3.08
CA VAL A 17 30.37 15.53 -1.79
C VAL A 17 30.17 17.03 -2.01
N ASN A 18 31.03 17.69 -2.80
CA ASN A 18 30.90 19.11 -3.10
C ASN A 18 29.57 19.43 -3.80
N THR A 19 29.15 18.57 -4.74
CA THR A 19 27.85 18.74 -5.42
C THR A 19 26.68 18.64 -4.44
N PHE A 20 26.75 17.70 -3.48
CA PHE A 20 25.74 17.53 -2.46
C PHE A 20 25.73 18.70 -1.46
N SER A 21 26.89 19.12 -0.95
CA SER A 21 27.02 20.28 -0.07
C SER A 21 26.45 21.55 -0.72
N ASN A 22 26.80 21.82 -1.98
CA ASN A 22 26.26 22.97 -2.72
C ASN A 22 24.72 22.92 -2.85
N ARG A 23 24.11 21.73 -2.96
CA ARG A 23 22.65 21.58 -2.98
C ARG A 23 22.03 21.85 -1.61
N ALA A 24 22.68 21.38 -0.53
CA ALA A 24 22.24 21.63 0.83
C ALA A 24 22.36 23.11 1.20
N ASP A 25 23.45 23.78 0.82
CA ASP A 25 23.64 25.21 1.05
C ASP A 25 22.59 26.07 0.34
N ARG A 26 22.15 25.67 -0.85
CA ARG A 26 21.04 26.34 -1.58
C ARG A 26 19.67 26.22 -0.89
N LEU A 27 19.56 25.38 0.14
CA LEU A 27 18.34 25.26 0.97
C LEU A 27 18.40 26.13 2.23
N LYS A 28 19.53 26.76 2.56
CA LYS A 28 19.63 27.66 3.72
C LYS A 28 18.86 28.96 3.49
N ASP A 29 18.28 29.49 4.57
CA ASP A 29 17.57 30.76 4.64
C ASP A 29 16.39 30.88 3.65
N ARG A 30 15.77 29.76 3.32
CA ARG A 30 14.65 29.67 2.37
C ARG A 30 13.30 29.84 3.09
N TYR A 31 13.09 31.02 3.67
CA TYR A 31 11.89 31.35 4.44
C TYR A 31 10.59 31.14 3.66
N GLU A 32 10.61 31.27 2.33
CA GLU A 32 9.44 31.04 1.49
C GLU A 32 8.94 29.60 1.54
N LEU A 33 9.81 28.62 1.83
CA LEU A 33 9.42 27.20 1.93
C LEU A 33 8.65 26.89 3.22
N LYS A 34 8.62 27.81 4.19
CA LYS A 34 7.84 27.66 5.43
C LYS A 34 6.35 27.45 5.14
N THR A 35 5.82 28.00 4.05
CA THR A 35 4.40 27.86 3.67
C THR A 35 4.00 26.43 3.32
N LEU A 36 4.98 25.56 3.06
CA LEU A 36 4.75 24.14 2.76
C LEU A 36 4.60 23.28 4.02
N PHE A 37 4.83 23.84 5.21
CA PHE A 37 4.76 23.15 6.49
C PHE A 37 3.53 23.58 7.29
N LYS A 38 2.95 22.64 8.01
CA LYS A 38 1.90 22.82 8.99
C LYS A 38 2.42 22.36 10.35
N HIS A 39 2.22 23.18 11.37
CA HIS A 39 2.57 22.87 12.75
C HIS A 39 1.31 22.50 13.52
N LEU A 40 1.49 21.90 14.70
CA LEU A 40 0.38 21.76 15.64
C LEU A 40 -0.13 23.15 16.01
N SER A 41 -1.40 23.40 15.77
CA SER A 41 -2.03 24.66 16.12
C SER A 41 -3.51 24.48 16.44
N GLY A 42 -4.00 25.26 17.40
CA GLY A 42 -5.42 25.40 17.71
C GLY A 42 -6.09 24.16 18.33
N GLU A 43 -7.39 24.29 18.58
CA GLU A 43 -8.28 23.21 19.04
C GLU A 43 -8.99 22.51 17.86
N GLU A 44 -8.54 22.72 16.62
CA GLU A 44 -9.16 22.16 15.42
C GLU A 44 -9.16 20.62 15.43
N TRP A 45 -8.07 20.02 15.90
CA TRP A 45 -7.96 18.57 16.06
C TRP A 45 -9.01 18.01 17.03
N LEU A 46 -9.44 18.79 18.03
CA LEU A 46 -10.45 18.37 18.99
C LEU A 46 -11.82 18.24 18.34
N ASN A 47 -12.16 19.18 17.46
CA ASN A 47 -13.39 19.12 16.68
C ASN A 47 -13.39 17.91 15.73
N ALA A 48 -12.24 17.62 15.10
CA ALA A 48 -12.08 16.41 14.31
C ALA A 48 -12.25 15.14 15.15
N ALA A 49 -11.62 15.06 16.32
CA ALA A 49 -11.73 13.91 17.21
C ALA A 49 -13.18 13.70 17.69
N LYS A 50 -13.87 14.77 18.10
CA LYS A 50 -15.29 14.71 18.49
C LYS A 50 -16.17 14.25 17.33
N SER A 51 -15.97 14.81 16.13
CA SER A 51 -16.76 14.47 14.95
C SER A 51 -16.49 13.05 14.43
N LEU A 52 -15.26 12.54 14.58
CA LEU A 52 -14.87 11.24 14.04
C LEU A 52 -15.16 10.10 15.02
N PHE A 53 -14.72 10.24 16.28
CA PHE A 53 -14.77 9.17 17.27
C PHE A 53 -16.06 9.15 18.10
N ASN A 54 -16.73 10.31 18.22
CA ASN A 54 -17.95 10.50 19.01
C ASN A 54 -17.87 9.96 20.46
N THR A 55 -16.65 9.88 21.01
CA THR A 55 -16.31 9.27 22.30
C THR A 55 -15.06 9.95 22.87
N LYS A 56 -14.89 9.88 24.19
CA LYS A 56 -13.72 10.46 24.88
C LYS A 56 -12.58 9.48 25.08
N GLU A 57 -12.82 8.21 24.80
CA GLU A 57 -11.86 7.13 25.02
C GLU A 57 -12.02 6.05 23.93
N GLY A 58 -11.01 5.19 23.83
CA GLY A 58 -11.04 3.99 23.03
C GLY A 58 -9.64 3.40 22.91
N LEU A 59 -9.41 2.63 21.84
CA LEU A 59 -8.13 1.97 21.61
C LEU A 59 -7.38 2.55 20.41
N ALA A 60 -6.06 2.67 20.56
CA ALA A 60 -5.12 2.79 19.47
C ALA A 60 -4.43 1.44 19.26
N VAL A 61 -4.30 1.01 18.00
CA VAL A 61 -3.73 -0.30 17.65
C VAL A 61 -2.69 -0.14 16.56
N GLY A 62 -1.53 -0.77 16.70
CA GLY A 62 -0.49 -0.83 15.68
C GLY A 62 -0.28 -2.26 15.20
N ILE A 63 -0.29 -2.45 13.87
CA ILE A 63 -0.11 -3.75 13.22
C ILE A 63 1.19 -3.73 12.42
N ASP A 64 1.94 -4.82 12.52
CA ASP A 64 3.07 -5.12 11.65
C ASP A 64 3.12 -6.61 11.29
N GLY A 65 3.79 -6.91 10.18
CA GLY A 65 3.98 -8.24 9.65
C GLY A 65 5.44 -8.50 9.32
N SER A 66 5.87 -9.74 9.50
CA SER A 66 7.18 -10.20 9.04
C SER A 66 7.05 -11.54 8.33
N MET A 67 8.00 -11.79 7.46
CA MET A 67 8.03 -12.96 6.60
C MET A 67 9.45 -13.45 6.44
N ASP A 68 9.56 -14.73 6.15
CA ASP A 68 10.83 -15.38 5.89
C ASP A 68 10.62 -16.68 5.12
N TYR A 69 11.70 -17.24 4.58
CA TYR A 69 11.64 -18.52 3.91
C TYR A 69 12.88 -19.38 4.17
N ASP A 70 12.72 -20.69 3.99
CA ASP A 70 13.82 -21.62 3.96
C ASP A 70 13.66 -22.63 2.82
N GLU A 71 14.77 -23.08 2.25
CA GLU A 71 14.79 -24.08 1.18
C GLU A 71 15.27 -25.44 1.72
N ARG A 72 14.50 -26.50 1.45
CA ARG A 72 14.79 -27.89 1.89
C ARG A 72 14.38 -28.89 0.82
N LEU A 73 15.35 -29.65 0.29
CA LEU A 73 15.12 -30.74 -0.67
C LEU A 73 14.15 -30.36 -1.81
N GLU A 74 14.35 -29.18 -2.40
CA GLU A 74 13.50 -28.64 -3.49
C GLU A 74 12.09 -28.22 -3.07
N MET A 75 11.83 -28.09 -1.78
CA MET A 75 10.66 -27.39 -1.24
C MET A 75 11.10 -26.08 -0.61
N ILE A 76 10.35 -25.01 -0.87
CA ILE A 76 10.43 -23.74 -0.17
C ILE A 76 9.37 -23.74 0.92
N LEU A 77 9.77 -23.35 2.12
CA LEU A 77 8.89 -23.15 3.26
C LEU A 77 8.80 -21.66 3.52
N PHE A 78 7.71 -21.03 3.11
CA PHE A 78 7.45 -19.65 3.52
C PHE A 78 6.81 -19.65 4.90
N TYR A 79 7.22 -18.70 5.73
CA TYR A 79 6.56 -18.40 6.98
C TYR A 79 6.22 -16.92 7.04
N ILE A 80 4.98 -16.63 7.39
CA ILE A 80 4.54 -15.27 7.67
C ILE A 80 3.95 -15.21 9.07
N CYS A 81 4.18 -14.09 9.75
CA CYS A 81 3.51 -13.76 11.00
C CYS A 81 3.11 -12.29 11.00
N VAL A 82 1.91 -12.02 11.47
CA VAL A 82 1.36 -10.67 11.64
C VAL A 82 0.84 -10.57 13.06
N THR A 83 1.17 -9.47 13.74
CA THR A 83 0.68 -9.21 15.10
C THR A 83 0.24 -7.77 15.27
N ALA A 84 -0.59 -7.52 16.29
CA ALA A 84 -0.90 -6.16 16.73
C ALA A 84 -0.58 -5.94 18.20
N TYR A 85 -0.30 -4.68 18.53
CA TYR A 85 -0.27 -4.14 19.88
C TYR A 85 -1.34 -3.07 20.04
N LYS A 86 -2.02 -3.06 21.18
CA LYS A 86 -3.02 -2.04 21.53
C LYS A 86 -2.60 -1.24 22.74
N CYS A 87 -3.06 0.01 22.81
CA CYS A 87 -3.04 0.80 24.04
C CYS A 87 -4.30 1.67 24.14
N PRO A 88 -4.72 2.05 25.35
CA PRO A 88 -5.78 3.04 25.53
C PRO A 88 -5.39 4.41 24.96
N ILE A 89 -6.36 5.09 24.35
CA ILE A 89 -6.26 6.48 23.93
C ILE A 89 -7.40 7.30 24.55
N LEU A 90 -7.06 8.45 25.15
CA LEU A 90 -7.99 9.35 25.81
C LEU A 90 -7.97 10.73 25.15
N PHE A 91 -9.16 11.28 24.95
CA PHE A 91 -9.41 12.62 24.43
C PHE A 91 -10.03 13.47 25.56
N ASP A 92 -9.18 14.12 26.36
CA ASP A 92 -9.62 14.81 27.59
C ASP A 92 -10.25 16.20 27.34
N GLY A 93 -10.45 16.56 26.07
CA GLY A 93 -11.00 17.85 25.67
C GLY A 93 -9.98 18.97 25.53
N LYS A 94 -8.75 18.80 26.03
CA LYS A 94 -7.65 19.78 25.90
C LYS A 94 -6.34 19.16 25.40
N ASN A 95 -6.16 17.86 25.59
CA ASN A 95 -4.99 17.06 25.25
C ASN A 95 -5.44 15.68 24.75
N ILE A 96 -4.50 15.00 24.08
CA ILE A 96 -4.59 13.58 23.75
C ILE A 96 -3.59 12.83 24.63
N ASN A 97 -4.05 11.78 25.31
CA ASN A 97 -3.17 10.88 26.04
C ASN A 97 -3.20 9.51 25.38
N VAL A 98 -2.07 9.12 24.78
CA VAL A 98 -1.83 7.76 24.27
C VAL A 98 -1.03 7.03 25.33
N ASN A 99 -1.66 6.09 26.04
CA ASN A 99 -1.03 5.42 27.18
C ASN A 99 -0.10 4.29 26.72
N THR A 100 1.07 4.67 26.18
CA THR A 100 2.07 3.72 25.66
C THR A 100 2.65 2.80 26.75
N LYS A 101 2.53 3.15 28.03
CA LYS A 101 2.93 2.30 29.16
C LYS A 101 1.95 1.15 29.42
N ALA A 102 0.68 1.31 29.07
CA ALA A 102 -0.35 0.27 29.14
C ALA A 102 -0.49 -0.46 27.79
N THR A 103 0.62 -0.63 27.08
CA THR A 103 0.62 -1.34 25.79
C THR A 103 0.56 -2.84 26.04
N GLU A 104 -0.38 -3.51 25.35
CA GLU A 104 -0.63 -4.93 25.52
C GLU A 104 -0.63 -5.64 24.16
N ARG A 105 -0.07 -6.86 24.15
CA ARG A 105 -0.23 -7.81 23.06
C ARG A 105 -1.39 -8.72 23.36
N ASP A 106 -2.38 -8.75 22.47
CA ASP A 106 -3.50 -9.68 22.56
C ASP A 106 -3.23 -10.85 21.61
N SER A 107 -3.29 -12.09 22.10
CA SER A 107 -3.11 -13.27 21.24
C SER A 107 -4.19 -13.40 20.17
N ARG A 108 -5.36 -12.77 20.37
CA ARG A 108 -6.41 -12.67 19.35
C ARG A 108 -6.01 -11.76 18.18
N PHE A 109 -4.95 -10.96 18.34
CA PHE A 109 -4.38 -10.11 17.30
C PHE A 109 -3.09 -10.69 16.73
N THR A 110 -3.10 -11.97 16.42
CA THR A 110 -1.98 -12.63 15.72
C THR A 110 -2.55 -13.52 14.61
N ALA A 111 -1.90 -13.51 13.46
CA ALA A 111 -2.20 -14.39 12.34
C ALA A 111 -0.87 -14.88 11.73
N SER A 112 -0.77 -16.16 11.44
CA SER A 112 0.43 -16.76 10.87
C SER A 112 0.04 -17.81 9.83
N ALA A 113 0.90 -18.00 8.83
CA ALA A 113 0.74 -19.07 7.86
C ALA A 113 2.11 -19.64 7.50
N ALA A 114 2.16 -20.97 7.37
CA ALA A 114 3.28 -21.69 6.79
C ALA A 114 2.86 -22.23 5.42
N ILE A 115 3.61 -21.90 4.37
CA ILE A 115 3.26 -22.26 3.00
C ILE A 115 4.39 -23.12 2.43
N PRO A 116 4.24 -24.45 2.46
CA PRO A 116 5.16 -25.34 1.76
C PRO A 116 4.90 -25.28 0.26
N LEU A 117 5.92 -25.10 -0.57
CA LEU A 117 5.80 -25.08 -2.03
C LEU A 117 6.96 -25.85 -2.64
N TRP A 118 6.69 -26.83 -3.50
CA TRP A 118 7.75 -27.41 -4.32
C TRP A 118 8.29 -26.38 -5.29
N LEU A 119 9.59 -26.46 -5.61
CA LEU A 119 10.23 -25.59 -6.60
C LEU A 119 9.49 -25.65 -7.94
N ASP A 120 9.03 -26.84 -8.35
CA ASP A 120 8.27 -27.04 -9.58
C ASP A 120 6.87 -26.38 -9.52
N ASP A 121 6.27 -26.32 -8.34
CA ASP A 121 4.95 -25.69 -8.14
C ASP A 121 5.02 -24.16 -8.16
N THR A 122 6.21 -23.58 -7.96
CA THR A 122 6.37 -22.11 -7.91
C THR A 122 5.93 -21.44 -9.21
N SER A 123 6.12 -22.08 -10.37
CA SER A 123 5.66 -21.53 -11.65
C SER A 123 4.14 -21.43 -11.78
N TYR A 124 3.37 -22.28 -11.09
CA TYR A 124 1.90 -22.21 -11.09
C TYR A 124 1.38 -21.10 -10.18
N THR A 125 2.12 -20.77 -9.12
CA THR A 125 1.79 -19.64 -8.22
C THR A 125 2.24 -18.28 -8.77
N LEU A 126 3.20 -18.31 -9.71
CA LEU A 126 3.65 -17.18 -10.51
C LEU A 126 2.88 -17.07 -11.82
N ASN A 127 2.89 -15.90 -12.43
CA ASN A 127 2.14 -15.65 -13.66
C ASN A 127 2.91 -16.17 -14.89
N PRO A 128 2.29 -16.92 -15.83
CA PRO A 128 2.95 -17.44 -17.04
C PRO A 128 3.44 -16.40 -18.08
N LEU A 129 3.32 -15.09 -17.80
CA LEU A 129 3.62 -14.02 -18.76
C LEU A 129 4.95 -13.28 -18.51
N THR A 130 5.77 -13.70 -17.54
CA THR A 130 6.95 -12.94 -17.10
C THR A 130 8.29 -13.61 -17.41
N SER A 131 8.62 -13.68 -18.70
CA SER A 131 9.96 -13.95 -19.26
C SER A 131 10.39 -15.41 -19.36
N THR A 132 11.19 -15.71 -20.39
CA THR A 132 11.78 -17.03 -20.67
C THR A 132 12.92 -17.42 -19.72
N ASP A 133 13.13 -16.67 -18.62
CA ASP A 133 14.25 -16.87 -17.69
C ASP A 133 13.77 -17.34 -16.31
N ILE A 134 13.87 -18.66 -16.10
CA ILE A 134 13.40 -19.38 -14.92
C ILE A 134 14.12 -18.92 -13.64
N GLU A 135 15.42 -18.57 -13.70
CA GLU A 135 16.17 -18.12 -12.50
C GLU A 135 15.69 -16.74 -12.02
N PHE A 136 15.28 -15.86 -12.94
CA PHE A 136 14.76 -14.53 -12.60
C PHE A 136 13.31 -14.59 -12.08
N GLU A 137 12.47 -15.45 -12.67
CA GLU A 137 11.11 -15.72 -12.16
C GLU A 137 11.16 -16.28 -10.74
N PHE A 138 12.04 -17.24 -10.49
CA PHE A 138 12.22 -17.86 -9.18
C PHE A 138 12.53 -16.84 -8.06
N LYS A 139 13.50 -15.95 -8.30
CA LYS A 139 13.86 -14.90 -7.34
C LYS A 139 12.69 -13.92 -7.11
N GLN A 140 11.89 -13.65 -8.13
CA GLN A 140 10.67 -12.85 -7.94
C GLN A 140 9.59 -13.60 -7.14
N ALA A 141 9.45 -14.92 -7.28
CA ALA A 141 8.52 -15.73 -6.47
C ALA A 141 8.83 -15.61 -4.99
N LEU A 142 10.10 -15.83 -4.65
CA LEU A 142 10.60 -15.80 -3.27
C LEU A 142 10.29 -14.50 -2.55
N ASP A 143 10.25 -13.37 -3.26
CA ASP A 143 9.92 -12.08 -2.67
C ASP A 143 8.42 -11.76 -2.74
N ARG A 144 7.72 -12.11 -3.83
CA ARG A 144 6.36 -11.63 -4.10
C ARG A 144 5.27 -12.42 -3.39
N ILE A 145 5.39 -13.75 -3.32
CA ILE A 145 4.39 -14.61 -2.68
C ILE A 145 4.28 -14.28 -1.19
N PRO A 146 5.35 -14.39 -0.37
CA PRO A 146 5.25 -14.11 1.05
C PRO A 146 4.85 -12.66 1.31
N TYR A 147 5.29 -11.70 0.48
CA TYR A 147 4.88 -10.30 0.64
C TYR A 147 3.39 -10.10 0.41
N ALA A 148 2.81 -10.72 -0.62
CA ALA A 148 1.38 -10.62 -0.91
C ALA A 148 0.53 -11.24 0.22
N ILE A 149 0.98 -12.34 0.81
CA ILE A 149 0.28 -13.04 1.89
C ILE A 149 0.48 -12.34 3.23
N MET A 150 1.66 -11.78 3.51
CA MET A 150 1.88 -10.90 4.67
C MET A 150 0.97 -9.68 4.61
N THR A 151 0.84 -9.06 3.43
CA THR A 151 -0.11 -7.98 3.17
C THR A 151 -1.56 -8.42 3.43
N LEU A 152 -1.92 -9.63 2.97
CA LEU A 152 -3.23 -10.22 3.23
C LEU A 152 -3.46 -10.34 4.75
N GLY A 153 -2.47 -10.83 5.49
CA GLY A 153 -2.54 -10.99 6.95
C GLY A 153 -2.72 -9.67 7.69
N GLU A 154 -1.97 -8.63 7.33
CA GLU A 154 -2.10 -7.30 7.94
C GLU A 154 -3.47 -6.66 7.68
N LEU A 155 -3.95 -6.71 6.44
CA LEU A 155 -5.28 -6.17 6.09
C LEU A 155 -6.41 -6.98 6.73
N SER A 156 -6.23 -8.30 6.82
CA SER A 156 -7.16 -9.22 7.48
C SER A 156 -7.28 -8.94 8.97
N LEU A 157 -6.14 -8.76 9.64
CA LEU A 157 -6.08 -8.44 11.04
C LEU A 157 -6.65 -7.04 11.33
N ALA A 158 -6.32 -6.05 10.49
CA ALA A 158 -6.90 -4.71 10.52
C ALA A 158 -8.44 -4.74 10.48
N LEU A 159 -9.01 -5.51 9.54
CA LEU A 159 -10.45 -5.66 9.42
C LEU A 159 -11.09 -6.35 10.63
N ASN A 160 -10.47 -7.40 11.16
CA ASN A 160 -10.96 -8.07 12.37
C ASN A 160 -11.01 -7.10 13.56
N ILE A 161 -9.93 -6.35 13.78
CA ILE A 161 -9.80 -5.37 14.87
C ILE A 161 -10.85 -4.26 14.74
N VAL A 162 -10.97 -3.65 13.56
CA VAL A 162 -11.99 -2.61 13.30
C VAL A 162 -13.40 -3.16 13.53
N ASN A 163 -13.64 -4.44 13.24
CA ASN A 163 -14.96 -5.04 13.38
C ASN A 163 -15.33 -5.43 14.81
N GLN A 164 -14.37 -5.81 15.65
CA GLN A 164 -14.63 -6.45 16.95
C GLN A 164 -14.36 -5.58 18.18
N GLU A 165 -13.54 -4.54 18.05
CA GLU A 165 -13.03 -3.77 19.19
C GLU A 165 -13.40 -2.28 19.07
N ASP A 166 -13.39 -1.54 20.18
CA ASP A 166 -13.65 -0.09 20.19
C ASP A 166 -12.39 0.72 19.79
N VAL A 167 -11.91 0.46 18.58
CA VAL A 167 -10.72 1.11 18.03
C VAL A 167 -11.07 2.47 17.47
N LYS A 168 -10.29 3.48 17.84
CA LYS A 168 -10.37 4.84 17.29
C LYS A 168 -9.25 5.10 16.30
N VAL A 169 -8.06 4.55 16.56
CA VAL A 169 -6.89 4.75 15.71
C VAL A 169 -6.26 3.42 15.37
N LEU A 170 -6.02 3.18 14.08
CA LEU A 170 -5.35 2.01 13.58
C LEU A 170 -4.10 2.42 12.79
N PHE A 171 -2.93 1.99 13.24
CA PHE A 171 -1.66 2.18 12.54
C PHE A 171 -1.27 0.91 11.79
N LEU A 172 -0.78 1.09 10.57
CA LEU A 172 -0.14 0.03 9.77
C LEU A 172 1.32 0.46 9.48
N ASP A 173 2.32 -0.43 9.63
CA ASP A 173 3.72 -0.12 9.26
C ASP A 173 3.96 -0.15 7.74
N ARG A 174 2.96 0.26 6.98
CA ARG A 174 3.02 0.43 5.54
C ARG A 174 2.09 1.55 5.07
N PRO A 175 2.44 2.24 3.98
CA PRO A 175 1.53 3.18 3.35
C PRO A 175 0.43 2.42 2.59
N LEU A 176 -0.83 2.80 2.79
CA LEU A 176 -1.99 2.33 2.04
C LEU A 176 -1.79 2.53 0.54
N SER A 177 -1.21 3.67 0.14
CA SER A 177 -0.91 4.02 -1.25
C SER A 177 0.18 3.15 -1.86
N GLY A 178 1.21 2.81 -1.08
CA GLY A 178 2.29 1.90 -1.49
C GLY A 178 1.83 0.45 -1.61
N THR A 179 0.75 0.08 -0.91
CA THR A 179 0.13 -1.25 -0.99
C THR A 179 -0.87 -1.34 -2.14
N PHE A 180 -1.77 -0.36 -2.24
CA PHE A 180 -2.82 -0.34 -3.24
C PHE A 180 -2.29 -0.26 -4.67
N GLY A 181 -1.29 0.59 -4.94
CA GLY A 181 -0.78 0.81 -6.30
C GLY A 181 -0.28 -0.48 -7.00
N PRO A 182 0.66 -1.22 -6.40
CA PRO A 182 1.13 -2.50 -6.90
C PRO A 182 0.02 -3.57 -6.97
N ALA A 183 -0.78 -3.71 -5.91
CA ALA A 183 -1.84 -4.72 -5.88
C ALA A 183 -2.91 -4.47 -6.96
N ALA A 184 -3.32 -3.21 -7.16
CA ALA A 184 -4.26 -2.82 -8.21
C ALA A 184 -3.67 -3.00 -9.62
N ARG A 185 -2.34 -2.91 -9.80
CA ARG A 185 -1.67 -3.23 -11.07
C ARG A 185 -1.76 -4.72 -11.36
N ASP A 186 -1.52 -5.55 -10.36
CA ASP A 186 -1.57 -7.00 -10.49
C ASP A 186 -3.01 -7.48 -10.74
N LEU A 187 -4.01 -6.89 -10.07
CA LEU A 187 -5.43 -7.11 -10.39
C LEU A 187 -5.77 -6.70 -11.84
N ARG A 188 -5.29 -5.55 -12.32
CA ARG A 188 -5.50 -5.16 -13.74
C ARG A 188 -4.86 -6.14 -14.72
N LEU A 189 -3.74 -6.78 -14.34
CA LEU A 189 -3.09 -7.80 -15.15
C LEU A 189 -3.93 -9.08 -15.18
N LEU A 190 -4.45 -9.54 -14.03
CA LEU A 190 -5.39 -10.66 -13.92
C LEU A 190 -6.63 -10.45 -14.79
N LEU A 191 -7.24 -9.26 -14.73
CA LEU A 191 -8.39 -8.92 -15.58
C LEU A 191 -8.03 -8.86 -17.08
N LYS A 192 -6.77 -8.55 -17.42
CA LYS A 192 -6.31 -8.58 -18.81
C LYS A 192 -6.13 -10.02 -19.32
N ILE A 193 -5.64 -10.91 -18.48
CA ILE A 193 -5.51 -12.35 -18.78
C ILE A 193 -6.89 -12.97 -19.01
N GLY A 194 -7.88 -12.56 -18.20
CA GLY A 194 -9.28 -12.95 -18.38
C GLY A 194 -9.67 -14.24 -17.65
N THR A 195 -8.75 -14.81 -16.85
CA THR A 195 -8.98 -15.97 -15.99
C THR A 195 -8.44 -15.71 -14.60
N SER A 196 -9.06 -16.33 -13.58
CA SER A 196 -8.66 -16.21 -12.18
C SER A 196 -9.16 -17.42 -11.40
N THR A 197 -8.31 -17.98 -10.54
CA THR A 197 -8.68 -19.10 -9.68
C THR A 197 -9.76 -18.70 -8.67
N LEU A 198 -9.92 -17.39 -8.39
CA LEU A 198 -10.98 -16.88 -7.52
C LEU A 198 -12.39 -17.23 -8.02
N THR A 199 -12.61 -17.35 -9.34
CA THR A 199 -13.94 -17.69 -9.89
C THR A 199 -14.35 -19.14 -9.63
N GLU A 200 -13.40 -19.99 -9.24
CA GLU A 200 -13.62 -21.40 -8.92
C GLU A 200 -14.09 -21.60 -7.47
N ILE A 201 -13.86 -20.61 -6.60
CA ILE A 201 -14.20 -20.69 -5.18
C ILE A 201 -15.72 -20.52 -5.01
N GLU A 202 -16.36 -21.54 -4.46
CA GLU A 202 -17.77 -21.49 -4.10
C GLU A 202 -17.96 -20.88 -2.71
N THR A 203 -18.85 -19.90 -2.61
CA THR A 203 -19.19 -19.23 -1.35
C THR A 203 -20.69 -19.28 -1.12
N LYS A 204 -21.13 -18.95 0.11
CA LYS A 204 -22.56 -18.84 0.45
C LYS A 204 -23.31 -17.83 -0.42
N GLU A 205 -22.61 -16.84 -0.97
CA GLU A 205 -23.15 -15.79 -1.84
C GLU A 205 -23.06 -16.16 -3.34
N GLY A 206 -22.67 -17.40 -3.65
CA GLY A 206 -22.42 -17.91 -4.99
C GLY A 206 -20.96 -17.73 -5.46
N LYS A 207 -20.70 -18.13 -6.71
CA LYS A 207 -19.39 -17.96 -7.35
C LYS A 207 -19.20 -16.53 -7.86
N VAL A 208 -18.03 -15.97 -7.63
CA VAL A 208 -17.64 -14.67 -8.20
C VAL A 208 -17.36 -14.84 -9.70
N SER A 209 -17.85 -13.92 -10.52
CA SER A 209 -17.55 -13.91 -11.97
C SER A 209 -16.40 -12.98 -12.31
N MET A 210 -15.81 -13.13 -13.50
CA MET A 210 -14.82 -12.17 -14.02
C MET A 210 -15.41 -10.76 -14.16
N LEU A 211 -16.72 -10.63 -14.43
CA LEU A 211 -17.41 -9.34 -14.43
C LEU A 211 -17.39 -8.73 -13.03
N ASP A 212 -17.68 -9.51 -11.99
CA ASP A 212 -17.68 -9.04 -10.61
C ASP A 212 -16.30 -8.54 -10.19
N LEU A 213 -15.23 -9.30 -10.51
CA LEU A 213 -13.85 -8.89 -10.25
C LEU A 213 -13.51 -7.60 -11.01
N SER A 214 -13.97 -7.46 -12.25
CA SER A 214 -13.76 -6.25 -13.06
C SER A 214 -14.44 -5.04 -12.43
N LEU A 215 -15.69 -5.17 -11.98
CA LEU A 215 -16.43 -4.10 -11.33
C LEU A 215 -15.82 -3.74 -9.98
N ALA A 216 -15.54 -4.75 -9.14
CA ALA A 216 -14.93 -4.58 -7.83
C ALA A 216 -13.57 -3.90 -7.91
N SER A 217 -12.78 -4.12 -8.97
CA SER A 217 -11.45 -3.53 -9.16
C SER A 217 -11.41 -2.00 -9.20
N VAL A 218 -12.54 -1.35 -9.51
CA VAL A 218 -12.65 0.11 -9.61
C VAL A 218 -13.71 0.66 -8.65
N LEU A 219 -14.89 0.02 -8.62
CA LEU A 219 -16.03 0.48 -7.82
C LEU A 219 -15.89 0.16 -6.33
N GLY A 220 -15.14 -0.89 -5.99
CA GLY A 220 -15.14 -1.46 -4.63
C GLY A 220 -16.57 -1.71 -4.16
N PRO A 221 -17.00 -1.18 -2.99
CA PRO A 221 -18.38 -1.29 -2.50
C PRO A 221 -19.43 -0.51 -3.29
N GLY A 222 -19.04 0.29 -4.28
CA GLY A 222 -19.96 1.12 -5.07
C GLY A 222 -20.33 2.46 -4.43
N THR A 223 -19.85 2.74 -3.21
CA THR A 223 -20.01 4.03 -2.51
C THR A 223 -18.82 4.97 -2.69
N LEU A 224 -17.70 4.47 -3.25
CA LEU A 224 -16.48 5.26 -3.43
C LEU A 224 -16.64 6.32 -4.52
N TYR A 225 -15.95 7.44 -4.39
CA TYR A 225 -15.89 8.43 -5.46
C TYR A 225 -15.18 7.86 -6.70
N ILE A 226 -15.83 7.95 -7.86
CA ILE A 226 -15.27 7.56 -9.16
C ILE A 226 -15.30 8.78 -10.09
N PRO A 227 -14.15 9.18 -10.67
CA PRO A 227 -14.10 10.35 -11.53
C PRO A 227 -14.94 10.17 -12.81
N ALA A 228 -15.72 11.19 -13.20
CA ALA A 228 -16.46 11.23 -14.46
C ALA A 228 -15.55 11.57 -15.66
N ARG A 229 -14.42 10.86 -15.80
CA ARG A 229 -13.47 11.04 -16.91
C ARG A 229 -12.76 9.75 -17.28
N PRO A 230 -12.24 9.59 -18.51
CA PRO A 230 -11.42 8.44 -18.85
C PRO A 230 -10.19 8.29 -17.93
N PRO A 231 -9.80 7.05 -17.55
CA PRO A 231 -10.41 5.77 -17.91
C PRO A 231 -11.62 5.36 -17.03
N TYR A 232 -11.97 6.15 -16.01
CA TYR A 232 -12.97 5.80 -14.99
C TYR A 232 -14.43 6.02 -15.43
N LEU A 233 -14.67 6.78 -16.51
CA LEU A 233 -16.01 7.16 -16.96
C LEU A 233 -16.96 5.96 -17.16
N LEU A 234 -16.47 4.84 -17.69
CA LEU A 234 -17.26 3.62 -17.86
C LEU A 234 -17.79 3.10 -16.52
N TYR A 235 -16.91 3.01 -15.53
CA TYR A 235 -17.25 2.56 -14.19
C TYR A 235 -18.13 3.57 -13.47
N ARG A 236 -17.90 4.88 -13.63
CA ARG A 236 -18.79 5.91 -13.08
C ARG A 236 -20.21 5.77 -13.64
N ALA A 237 -20.38 5.48 -14.93
CA ALA A 237 -21.70 5.23 -15.51
C ALA A 237 -22.38 3.99 -14.91
N ILE A 238 -21.64 2.89 -14.76
CA ILE A 238 -22.16 1.66 -14.13
C ILE A 238 -22.56 1.95 -12.68
N GLN A 239 -21.74 2.70 -11.93
CA GLN A 239 -22.07 3.11 -10.56
C GLN A 239 -23.37 3.91 -10.51
N THR A 240 -23.57 4.89 -11.41
CA THR A 240 -24.80 5.67 -11.49
C THR A 240 -26.01 4.76 -11.77
N LEU A 241 -25.90 3.80 -12.69
CA LEU A 241 -26.97 2.85 -13.00
C LEU A 241 -27.25 1.87 -11.83
N ILE A 242 -26.24 1.47 -11.06
CA ILE A 242 -26.44 0.67 -9.84
C ILE A 242 -27.27 1.46 -8.82
N GLN A 243 -26.98 2.76 -8.66
CA GLN A 243 -27.61 3.64 -7.68
C GLN A 243 -29.02 4.08 -8.08
N ARG A 244 -29.26 4.36 -9.36
CA ARG A 244 -30.52 4.92 -9.87
C ARG A 244 -31.44 3.90 -10.55
N GLY A 245 -30.91 2.76 -11.00
CA GLY A 245 -31.65 1.80 -11.81
C GLY A 245 -31.59 2.11 -13.31
N GLU A 246 -32.69 1.82 -14.02
CA GLU A 246 -32.84 2.15 -15.44
C GLU A 246 -32.82 3.67 -15.63
N LEU A 247 -32.02 4.14 -16.58
CA LEU A 247 -31.95 5.55 -16.96
C LEU A 247 -32.07 5.69 -18.47
N THR A 248 -32.69 6.78 -18.91
CA THR A 248 -32.61 7.20 -20.30
C THR A 248 -31.22 7.71 -20.65
N LYS A 249 -30.87 7.69 -21.94
CA LYS A 249 -29.58 8.24 -22.41
C LYS A 249 -29.40 9.71 -22.02
N SER A 250 -30.46 10.51 -22.08
CA SER A 250 -30.42 11.93 -21.73
C SER A 250 -30.25 12.16 -20.22
N GLU A 251 -30.87 11.33 -19.38
CA GLU A 251 -30.65 11.36 -17.92
C GLU A 251 -29.22 10.97 -17.57
N LEU A 252 -28.69 9.90 -18.17
CA LEU A 252 -27.31 9.47 -17.95
C LEU A 252 -26.31 10.55 -18.39
N ALA A 253 -26.55 11.20 -19.53
CA ALA A 253 -25.72 12.30 -20.01
C ALA A 253 -25.73 13.49 -19.03
N ARG A 254 -26.90 13.83 -18.47
CA ARG A 254 -27.05 14.91 -17.49
C ARG A 254 -26.32 14.60 -16.18
N GLU A 255 -26.49 13.39 -15.65
CA GLU A 255 -25.86 12.94 -14.40
C GLU A 255 -24.33 12.87 -14.51
N LEU A 256 -23.80 12.56 -15.70
CA LEU A 256 -22.37 12.48 -15.97
C LEU A 256 -21.77 13.75 -16.57
N ASN A 257 -22.60 14.77 -16.83
CA ASN A 257 -22.24 16.01 -17.52
C ASN A 257 -21.49 15.77 -18.86
N LEU A 258 -22.08 14.92 -19.71
CA LEU A 258 -21.51 14.50 -21.00
C LEU A 258 -22.20 15.17 -22.18
N LYS A 259 -21.43 15.41 -23.24
CA LYS A 259 -21.98 15.76 -24.56
C LYS A 259 -22.41 14.51 -25.34
N ASP A 260 -23.25 14.67 -26.35
CA ASP A 260 -23.81 13.55 -27.15
C ASP A 260 -22.73 12.63 -27.75
N GLU A 261 -21.64 13.19 -28.27
CA GLU A 261 -20.52 12.39 -28.79
C GLU A 261 -19.84 11.53 -27.71
N GLU A 262 -19.70 12.05 -26.50
CA GLU A 262 -19.07 11.36 -25.38
C GLU A 262 -19.99 10.28 -24.84
N LEU A 263 -21.29 10.57 -24.77
CA LEU A 263 -22.33 9.62 -24.43
C LEU A 263 -22.36 8.44 -25.41
N ASN A 264 -22.36 8.71 -26.72
CA ASN A 264 -22.34 7.65 -27.74
C ASN A 264 -21.10 6.75 -27.62
N LYS A 265 -19.92 7.34 -27.34
CA LYS A 265 -18.69 6.58 -27.07
C LYS A 265 -18.79 5.76 -25.77
N LEU A 266 -19.44 6.29 -24.73
CA LEU A 266 -19.67 5.60 -23.47
C LEU A 266 -20.63 4.41 -23.64
N VAL A 267 -21.76 4.60 -24.31
CA VAL A 267 -22.74 3.53 -24.59
C VAL A 267 -22.09 2.42 -25.41
N ARG A 268 -21.30 2.77 -26.43
CA ARG A 268 -20.53 1.76 -27.17
C ARG A 268 -19.60 0.95 -26.26
N LYS A 269 -18.88 1.59 -25.35
CA LYS A 269 -18.01 0.90 -24.37
C LYS A 269 -18.77 0.03 -23.38
N LEU A 270 -19.98 0.44 -22.98
CA LEU A 270 -20.86 -0.40 -22.14
C LEU A 270 -21.24 -1.68 -22.89
N ASN A 271 -21.62 -1.57 -24.16
CA ASN A 271 -21.93 -2.73 -24.99
C ASN A 271 -20.70 -3.62 -25.24
N GLU A 272 -19.54 -3.03 -25.56
CA GLU A 272 -18.25 -3.74 -25.70
C GLU A 272 -17.89 -4.50 -24.41
N MET A 273 -18.10 -3.89 -23.23
CA MET A 273 -17.88 -4.56 -21.94
C MET A 273 -18.89 -5.68 -21.69
N ASN A 274 -20.16 -5.46 -22.05
CA ASN A 274 -21.21 -6.46 -21.91
C ASN A 274 -20.93 -7.69 -22.77
N GLU A 275 -20.54 -7.48 -24.04
CA GLU A 275 -20.11 -8.54 -24.97
C GLU A 275 -18.91 -9.31 -24.42
N ARG A 276 -17.88 -8.59 -23.93
CA ARG A 276 -16.68 -9.18 -23.35
C ARG A 276 -16.97 -10.12 -22.18
N TYR A 277 -18.01 -9.83 -21.40
CA TYR A 277 -18.44 -10.65 -20.27
C TYR A 277 -19.72 -11.45 -20.59
N ASN A 278 -19.87 -11.94 -21.82
CA ASN A 278 -20.93 -12.86 -22.23
C ASN A 278 -22.35 -12.37 -21.88
N GLN A 279 -22.62 -11.09 -22.14
CA GLN A 279 -23.92 -10.44 -21.91
C GLN A 279 -24.36 -10.42 -20.44
N GLN A 280 -23.44 -10.47 -19.47
CA GLN A 280 -23.78 -10.50 -18.03
C GLN A 280 -24.05 -9.10 -17.42
N LEU A 281 -23.69 -8.01 -18.10
CA LEU A 281 -23.76 -6.65 -17.57
C LEU A 281 -25.12 -5.97 -17.82
N LEU A 282 -25.57 -5.91 -19.08
CA LEU A 282 -26.75 -5.14 -19.48
C LEU A 282 -27.97 -6.04 -19.67
N GLU A 283 -29.09 -5.62 -19.10
CA GLU A 283 -30.40 -6.21 -19.40
C GLU A 283 -30.97 -5.58 -20.67
N LYS A 284 -30.83 -4.26 -20.78
CA LYS A 284 -31.37 -3.46 -21.87
C LYS A 284 -30.40 -2.34 -22.21
N SER A 285 -30.20 -2.12 -23.51
CA SER A 285 -29.36 -1.06 -24.06
C SER A 285 -29.94 -0.68 -25.42
N ASP A 286 -31.08 0.02 -25.42
CA ASP A 286 -31.79 0.37 -26.65
C ASP A 286 -31.61 1.85 -27.02
N LEU A 287 -32.42 2.35 -27.95
CA LEU A 287 -32.37 3.75 -28.38
C LEU A 287 -32.70 4.73 -27.25
N THR A 288 -33.50 4.30 -26.26
CA THR A 288 -34.12 5.15 -25.24
C THR A 288 -33.49 4.99 -23.86
N ALA A 289 -33.22 3.76 -23.42
CA ALA A 289 -32.88 3.45 -22.03
C ALA A 289 -31.76 2.40 -21.90
N ILE A 290 -31.08 2.48 -20.76
CA ILE A 290 -29.98 1.59 -20.37
C ILE A 290 -30.31 1.05 -18.98
N ALA A 291 -30.29 -0.28 -18.84
CA ALA A 291 -30.52 -0.98 -17.59
C ALA A 291 -29.47 -2.08 -17.37
N LEU A 292 -28.95 -2.17 -16.15
CA LEU A 292 -28.08 -3.26 -15.73
C LEU A 292 -28.90 -4.48 -15.33
N LYS A 293 -28.37 -5.68 -15.54
CA LYS A 293 -29.03 -6.89 -15.04
C LYS A 293 -29.10 -6.88 -13.50
N PRO A 294 -30.18 -7.39 -12.88
CA PRO A 294 -30.36 -7.34 -11.43
C PRO A 294 -29.18 -7.93 -10.63
N GLN A 295 -28.58 -9.02 -11.11
CA GLN A 295 -27.46 -9.69 -10.43
C GLN A 295 -26.17 -8.84 -10.35
N VAL A 296 -26.03 -7.81 -11.18
CA VAL A 296 -24.89 -6.90 -11.18
C VAL A 296 -24.82 -6.15 -9.86
N LYS A 297 -25.96 -5.85 -9.20
CA LYS A 297 -25.98 -5.15 -7.91
C LYS A 297 -25.25 -5.91 -6.80
N ASN A 298 -25.16 -7.24 -6.91
CA ASN A 298 -24.55 -8.11 -5.91
C ASN A 298 -23.05 -8.39 -6.16
N TYR A 299 -22.42 -7.71 -7.15
CA TYR A 299 -21.00 -7.92 -7.49
C TYR A 299 -20.07 -7.80 -6.27
N TRP A 300 -20.28 -6.78 -5.43
CA TRP A 300 -19.44 -6.53 -4.26
C TRP A 300 -19.64 -7.59 -3.18
N VAL A 301 -20.87 -8.06 -2.99
CA VAL A 301 -21.19 -9.11 -2.01
C VAL A 301 -20.41 -10.39 -2.35
N ARG A 302 -20.41 -10.80 -3.62
CA ARG A 302 -19.63 -11.94 -4.10
C ARG A 302 -18.12 -11.72 -4.00
N ALA A 303 -17.63 -10.54 -4.39
CA ALA A 303 -16.20 -10.19 -4.28
C ALA A 303 -15.69 -10.20 -2.83
N ARG A 304 -16.49 -9.71 -1.89
CA ARG A 304 -16.17 -9.75 -0.46
C ARG A 304 -16.23 -11.17 0.09
N ALA A 305 -17.21 -11.97 -0.33
CA ALA A 305 -17.34 -13.36 0.11
C ALA A 305 -16.13 -14.20 -0.32
N VAL A 306 -15.64 -14.05 -1.56
CA VAL A 306 -14.44 -14.76 -2.01
C VAL A 306 -13.18 -14.26 -1.29
N ALA A 307 -13.07 -12.95 -1.01
CA ALA A 307 -11.97 -12.39 -0.24
C ALA A 307 -11.90 -12.97 1.19
N ASP A 308 -13.06 -13.10 1.87
CA ASP A 308 -13.12 -13.73 3.19
C ASP A 308 -12.81 -15.23 3.13
N ALA A 309 -13.27 -15.94 2.09
CA ALA A 309 -12.95 -17.36 1.89
C ALA A 309 -11.43 -17.60 1.73
N VAL A 310 -10.75 -16.77 0.91
CA VAL A 310 -9.29 -16.85 0.73
C VAL A 310 -8.55 -16.56 2.03
N ARG A 311 -8.95 -15.51 2.76
CA ARG A 311 -8.35 -15.18 4.06
C ARG A 311 -8.46 -16.34 5.06
N LYS A 312 -9.65 -16.91 5.20
CA LYS A 312 -9.89 -18.05 6.10
C LYS A 312 -9.08 -19.28 5.68
N ARG A 313 -9.00 -19.56 4.38
CA ARG A 313 -8.15 -20.64 3.87
C ARG A 313 -6.69 -20.45 4.28
N VAL A 314 -6.16 -19.24 4.14
CA VAL A 314 -4.74 -18.96 4.40
C VAL A 314 -4.38 -19.00 5.88
N PHE A 315 -5.26 -18.51 6.77
CA PHE A 315 -4.92 -18.26 8.17
C PHE A 315 -5.68 -19.12 9.20
N GLU A 316 -6.80 -19.74 8.81
CA GLU A 316 -7.71 -20.43 9.74
C GLU A 316 -7.98 -21.90 9.34
N SER A 317 -7.49 -22.35 8.18
CA SER A 317 -7.72 -23.72 7.67
C SER A 317 -6.49 -24.61 7.84
N ASP A 318 -6.73 -25.92 7.97
CA ASP A 318 -5.69 -26.97 7.92
C ASP A 318 -5.31 -27.37 6.49
N GLU A 319 -6.05 -26.88 5.48
CA GLU A 319 -5.76 -27.12 4.07
C GLU A 319 -4.57 -26.29 3.57
N HIS A 320 -4.00 -26.68 2.41
CA HIS A 320 -2.91 -25.92 1.82
C HIS A 320 -3.34 -24.46 1.50
N PRO A 321 -2.58 -23.42 1.94
CA PRO A 321 -2.97 -22.02 1.79
C PRO A 321 -3.24 -21.55 0.35
N LEU A 322 -2.45 -22.03 -0.62
CA LEU A 322 -2.54 -21.63 -2.04
C LEU A 322 -3.19 -22.66 -2.97
N GLN A 323 -3.01 -23.97 -2.76
CA GLN A 323 -3.61 -25.02 -3.59
C GLN A 323 -5.09 -25.19 -3.24
N LEU A 324 -5.98 -25.11 -4.22
CA LEU A 324 -7.42 -25.40 -4.09
C LEU A 324 -7.78 -26.83 -4.49
N ASP A 325 -7.06 -27.37 -5.47
CA ASP A 325 -7.22 -28.72 -6.04
C ASP A 325 -5.86 -29.14 -6.65
N GLU A 326 -5.71 -30.39 -7.12
CA GLU A 326 -4.41 -30.94 -7.60
C GLU A 326 -3.68 -29.97 -8.54
N ASP A 327 -4.37 -29.45 -9.56
CA ASP A 327 -3.80 -28.53 -10.57
C ASP A 327 -4.23 -27.06 -10.42
N LYS A 328 -4.95 -26.71 -9.34
CA LYS A 328 -5.53 -25.36 -9.18
C LYS A 328 -4.87 -24.61 -8.03
N TRP A 329 -4.15 -23.55 -8.37
CA TRP A 329 -3.42 -22.73 -7.41
C TRP A 329 -3.89 -21.27 -7.42
N LEU A 330 -3.94 -20.68 -6.23
CA LEU A 330 -4.03 -19.23 -6.07
C LEU A 330 -2.69 -18.62 -6.46
N THR A 331 -2.73 -17.72 -7.44
CA THR A 331 -1.55 -16.99 -7.88
C THR A 331 -1.32 -15.73 -7.05
N VAL A 332 -0.12 -15.15 -7.15
CA VAL A 332 0.16 -13.81 -6.59
C VAL A 332 -0.86 -12.76 -7.08
N LEU A 333 -1.37 -12.89 -8.32
CA LEU A 333 -2.35 -11.96 -8.84
C LEU A 333 -3.71 -12.11 -8.14
N ASP A 334 -4.12 -13.34 -7.83
CA ASP A 334 -5.35 -13.62 -7.08
C ASP A 334 -5.25 -13.08 -5.65
N ILE A 335 -4.12 -13.31 -4.96
CA ILE A 335 -3.89 -12.75 -3.62
C ILE A 335 -3.89 -11.22 -3.64
N ASN A 336 -3.26 -10.60 -4.65
CA ASN A 336 -3.27 -9.15 -4.78
C ASN A 336 -4.63 -8.57 -5.18
N ALA A 337 -5.47 -9.32 -5.90
CA ALA A 337 -6.87 -8.97 -6.11
C ALA A 337 -7.63 -8.91 -4.77
N VAL A 338 -7.46 -9.94 -3.93
CA VAL A 338 -8.05 -9.97 -2.58
C VAL A 338 -7.53 -8.82 -1.73
N ASN A 339 -6.23 -8.52 -1.74
CA ASN A 339 -5.65 -7.37 -1.01
C ASN A 339 -6.30 -6.03 -1.42
N VAL A 340 -6.59 -5.82 -2.71
CA VAL A 340 -7.34 -4.64 -3.17
C VAL A 340 -8.74 -4.59 -2.57
N PHE A 341 -9.44 -5.73 -2.54
CA PHE A 341 -10.79 -5.80 -1.98
C PHE A 341 -10.78 -5.58 -0.46
N LEU A 342 -9.79 -6.10 0.27
CA LEU A 342 -9.66 -5.85 1.70
C LEU A 342 -9.37 -4.38 2.01
N ILE A 343 -8.59 -3.66 1.17
CA ILE A 343 -8.40 -2.21 1.33
C ILE A 343 -9.73 -1.46 1.17
N TYR A 344 -10.56 -1.86 0.21
CA TYR A 344 -11.88 -1.25 0.02
C TYR A 344 -12.85 -1.56 1.15
N GLU A 345 -12.85 -2.79 1.66
CA GLU A 345 -13.65 -3.15 2.83
C GLU A 345 -13.16 -2.39 4.08
N LEU A 346 -11.84 -2.27 4.28
CA LEU A 346 -11.26 -1.55 5.42
C LEU A 346 -11.66 -0.08 5.40
N LEU A 347 -11.62 0.56 4.22
CA LEU A 347 -12.13 1.91 4.01
C LEU A 347 -13.60 2.03 4.41
N GLN A 348 -14.46 1.13 3.92
CA GLN A 348 -15.89 1.17 4.21
C GLN A 348 -16.16 0.99 5.72
N GLN A 349 -15.53 0.02 6.36
CA GLN A 349 -15.73 -0.25 7.79
C GLN A 349 -15.16 0.87 8.66
N ALA A 350 -13.98 1.40 8.32
CA ALA A 350 -13.38 2.52 9.01
C ALA A 350 -14.27 3.77 8.97
N GLN A 351 -14.81 4.12 7.79
CA GLN A 351 -15.74 5.25 7.66
C GLN A 351 -17.04 5.03 8.44
N LYS A 352 -17.61 3.81 8.38
CA LYS A 352 -18.86 3.49 9.07
C LYS A 352 -18.72 3.58 10.60
N LYS A 353 -17.56 3.19 11.14
CA LYS A 353 -17.29 3.12 12.57
C LYS A 353 -16.55 4.33 13.14
N GLY A 354 -16.15 5.28 12.28
CA GLY A 354 -15.36 6.44 12.70
C GLY A 354 -13.93 6.07 13.12
N VAL A 355 -13.31 5.07 12.49
CA VAL A 355 -11.91 4.67 12.79
C VAL A 355 -10.94 5.43 11.89
N LEU A 356 -9.92 6.01 12.49
CA LEU A 356 -8.82 6.65 11.79
C LEU A 356 -7.72 5.64 11.45
N VAL A 357 -7.66 5.23 10.18
CA VAL A 357 -6.60 4.35 9.67
C VAL A 357 -5.44 5.19 9.13
N ILE A 358 -4.24 4.94 9.66
CA ILE A 358 -3.00 5.68 9.35
C ILE A 358 -1.93 4.68 8.92
N GLY A 359 -1.58 4.68 7.64
CA GLY A 359 -0.41 3.98 7.15
C GLY A 359 0.84 4.81 7.41
N VAL A 360 1.89 4.24 8.00
CA VAL A 360 3.16 4.91 8.28
C VAL A 360 4.27 4.19 7.54
N THR A 361 5.25 4.94 6.98
CA THR A 361 6.47 4.31 6.46
C THR A 361 7.73 5.02 6.92
N LYS A 362 8.72 4.21 7.32
CA LYS A 362 10.08 4.60 7.71
C LYS A 362 10.88 5.07 6.51
N ASP A 363 10.86 4.27 5.44
CA ASP A 363 11.68 4.51 4.27
C ASP A 363 10.85 4.72 3.01
N THR A 364 11.27 5.70 2.23
CA THR A 364 10.66 6.02 0.96
C THR A 364 11.69 6.61 0.01
N VAL A 365 11.60 6.18 -1.25
CA VAL A 365 12.34 6.76 -2.38
C VAL A 365 11.45 7.68 -3.22
N ALA A 366 10.29 8.04 -2.68
CA ALA A 366 9.31 8.84 -3.36
C ALA A 366 9.84 10.26 -3.63
N SER A 367 9.32 10.84 -4.70
CA SER A 367 9.69 12.16 -5.22
C SER A 367 8.48 13.01 -5.56
N ASP A 368 7.27 12.55 -5.23
CA ASP A 368 6.04 13.23 -5.62
C ASP A 368 5.90 14.63 -5.00
N PHE A 369 6.42 14.86 -3.80
CA PHE A 369 6.37 16.18 -3.18
C PHE A 369 7.20 17.19 -3.99
N THR A 370 8.47 16.91 -4.20
CA THR A 370 9.37 17.77 -4.98
C THR A 370 9.00 17.85 -6.46
N ARG A 371 8.50 16.75 -7.05
CA ARG A 371 8.19 16.63 -8.48
C ARG A 371 6.82 17.18 -8.89
N SER A 372 5.87 17.25 -7.96
CA SER A 372 4.47 17.62 -8.28
C SER A 372 3.85 18.63 -7.31
N ILE A 373 4.07 18.50 -6.00
CA ILE A 373 3.48 19.41 -5.00
C ILE A 373 4.17 20.76 -5.00
N ILE A 374 5.51 20.82 -5.04
CA ILE A 374 6.22 22.10 -5.17
C ILE A 374 5.82 22.84 -6.45
N PRO A 375 5.80 22.21 -7.65
CA PRO A 375 5.27 22.85 -8.86
C PRO A 375 3.82 23.31 -8.75
N TYR A 376 2.95 22.53 -8.10
CA TYR A 376 1.57 22.94 -7.81
C TYR A 376 1.54 24.20 -6.93
N ALA A 377 2.30 24.21 -5.84
CA ALA A 377 2.35 25.31 -4.89
C ALA A 377 2.85 26.61 -5.53
N ILE A 378 3.81 26.51 -6.45
CA ILE A 378 4.27 27.67 -7.25
C ILE A 378 3.15 28.18 -8.16
N HIS A 379 2.46 27.28 -8.87
CA HIS A 379 1.38 27.66 -9.77
C HIS A 379 0.19 28.31 -9.03
N GLN A 380 -0.13 27.83 -7.82
CA GLN A 380 -1.19 28.38 -6.99
C GLN A 380 -0.75 29.60 -6.16
N ASN A 381 0.46 30.12 -6.37
CA ASN A 381 1.04 31.23 -5.61
C ASN A 381 1.13 31.00 -4.09
N ILE A 382 1.08 29.74 -3.64
CA ILE A 382 1.33 29.33 -2.24
C ILE A 382 2.83 29.46 -1.93
N LEU A 383 3.66 29.12 -2.93
CA LEU A 383 5.10 29.23 -2.88
C LEU A 383 5.54 30.25 -3.93
N LYS A 384 6.33 31.25 -3.53
CA LYS A 384 6.96 32.17 -4.50
C LYS A 384 7.88 31.36 -5.42
N SER A 385 7.82 31.62 -6.73
CA SER A 385 8.65 30.91 -7.71
C SER A 385 10.11 30.92 -7.26
N SER A 386 10.66 29.73 -6.99
CA SER A 386 11.97 29.60 -6.38
C SER A 386 12.78 28.52 -7.10
N ASP A 387 14.06 28.78 -7.28
CA ASP A 387 15.01 27.79 -7.78
C ASP A 387 15.28 26.77 -6.68
N THR A 388 14.41 25.74 -6.63
CA THR A 388 14.50 24.66 -5.65
C THR A 388 15.58 23.68 -6.12
N PRO A 389 16.64 23.43 -5.32
CA PRO A 389 17.71 22.53 -5.74
C PRO A 389 17.19 21.10 -5.92
N LEU A 390 17.70 20.41 -6.93
CA LEU A 390 17.26 19.06 -7.27
C LEU A 390 17.82 18.02 -6.29
N ILE A 391 17.06 17.75 -5.24
CA ILE A 391 17.23 16.57 -4.38
C ILE A 391 16.11 15.60 -4.75
N ARG A 392 16.48 14.45 -5.32
CA ARG A 392 15.53 13.54 -5.99
C ARG A 392 14.62 12.76 -5.03
N ASN A 393 14.95 12.71 -3.75
CA ASN A 393 14.20 11.97 -2.74
C ASN A 393 13.58 12.98 -1.77
N ASP A 394 12.26 12.93 -1.59
CA ASP A 394 11.51 13.86 -0.74
C ASP A 394 11.93 13.75 0.73
N LYS A 395 12.17 12.55 1.27
CA LYS A 395 12.65 12.34 2.64
C LYS A 395 13.99 13.04 2.85
N ALA A 396 14.94 12.83 1.93
CA ALA A 396 16.24 13.49 1.99
C ALA A 396 16.13 15.01 1.84
N PHE A 397 15.30 15.48 0.91
CA PHE A 397 15.03 16.90 0.69
C PHE A 397 14.49 17.57 1.96
N LEU A 398 13.44 17.02 2.56
CA LEU A 398 12.80 17.55 3.76
C LEU A 398 13.71 17.46 4.99
N THR A 399 14.47 16.37 5.12
CA THR A 399 15.43 16.21 6.23
C THR A 399 16.47 17.33 6.19
N ILE A 400 17.09 17.57 5.04
CA ILE A 400 18.10 18.62 4.88
C ILE A 400 17.46 20.00 5.06
N LEU A 401 16.33 20.25 4.37
CA LEU A 401 15.62 21.53 4.42
C LEU A 401 15.29 21.94 5.85
N THR A 402 14.76 21.02 6.66
CA THR A 402 14.36 21.32 8.04
C THR A 402 15.55 21.42 8.99
N SER A 403 16.63 20.68 8.73
CA SER A 403 17.85 20.71 9.56
C SER A 403 18.70 21.97 9.36
N VAL A 404 18.69 22.56 8.16
CA VAL A 404 19.45 23.79 7.85
C VAL A 404 18.66 25.08 8.03
N ASN A 405 17.38 24.97 8.38
CA ASN A 405 16.46 26.08 8.64
C ASN A 405 15.80 25.92 10.01
N GLU A 406 16.59 25.52 10.99
CA GLU A 406 16.11 25.17 12.31
C GLU A 406 15.46 26.34 13.06
N GLY A 407 15.85 27.57 12.73
CA GLY A 407 15.33 28.79 13.35
C GLY A 407 13.90 29.16 12.96
N PHE A 408 13.28 28.52 11.96
CA PHE A 408 11.91 28.87 11.55
C PHE A 408 11.00 27.70 11.14
N ILE A 409 11.52 26.47 11.06
CA ILE A 409 10.74 25.24 10.91
C ILE A 409 10.85 24.42 12.20
N GLU A 410 9.88 24.56 13.08
CA GLU A 410 9.84 23.91 14.39
C GLU A 410 9.16 22.54 14.34
N THR A 411 9.66 21.57 15.12
CA THR A 411 8.97 20.29 15.30
C THR A 411 7.95 20.39 16.45
N PRO A 412 6.85 19.62 16.44
CA PRO A 412 6.42 18.73 15.37
C PRO A 412 5.86 19.49 14.16
N TRP A 413 6.15 18.99 12.96
CA TRP A 413 5.61 19.53 11.72
C TRP A 413 5.17 18.40 10.80
N ARG A 414 4.25 18.74 9.88
CA ARG A 414 3.96 17.97 8.68
C ARG A 414 3.98 18.86 7.44
N THR A 415 4.13 18.29 6.26
CA THR A 415 3.94 19.04 5.01
C THR A 415 2.46 19.32 4.78
N LEU A 416 2.16 20.12 3.74
CA LEU A 416 0.82 20.12 3.13
C LEU A 416 0.39 18.68 2.87
N SER A 417 -0.84 18.35 3.25
CA SER A 417 -1.44 17.05 2.92
C SER A 417 -2.02 17.12 1.52
N TYR A 418 -1.92 16.05 0.74
CA TYR A 418 -2.37 16.05 -0.66
C TYR A 418 -2.81 14.67 -1.14
N ASP A 419 -3.61 14.67 -2.20
CA ASP A 419 -4.14 13.47 -2.83
C ASP A 419 -3.02 12.60 -3.43
N VAL A 420 -3.11 11.29 -3.23
CA VAL A 420 -2.16 10.34 -3.80
C VAL A 420 -2.16 10.36 -5.34
N CYS A 421 -3.17 10.94 -6.01
CA CYS A 421 -3.14 11.13 -7.46
C CYS A 421 -1.90 11.92 -7.94
N PHE A 422 -1.36 12.82 -7.11
CA PHE A 422 -0.13 13.57 -7.38
C PHE A 422 1.11 12.68 -7.58
N THR A 423 1.11 11.45 -7.04
CA THR A 423 2.17 10.46 -7.30
C THR A 423 2.30 10.11 -8.79
N THR A 424 1.24 10.33 -9.58
CA THR A 424 1.23 10.12 -11.03
C THR A 424 1.49 11.38 -11.85
N LEU A 425 1.72 12.53 -11.20
CA LEU A 425 1.91 13.82 -11.84
C LEU A 425 3.39 14.27 -11.81
N VAL A 426 3.76 15.07 -12.80
CA VAL A 426 5.04 15.79 -12.90
C VAL A 426 4.80 17.19 -13.49
N LYS A 427 5.71 18.13 -13.29
CA LYS A 427 5.68 19.44 -13.97
C LYS A 427 5.57 19.28 -15.50
N SER A 428 4.62 19.99 -16.12
CA SER A 428 4.39 19.95 -17.57
C SER A 428 5.20 20.97 -18.36
N GLY A 429 5.49 22.13 -17.75
CA GLY A 429 6.03 23.31 -18.44
C GLY A 429 4.96 24.20 -19.08
N GLU A 430 3.68 23.81 -19.07
CA GLU A 430 2.58 24.56 -19.66
C GLU A 430 1.78 25.37 -18.62
N GLN A 431 1.49 26.63 -18.92
CA GLN A 431 0.78 27.51 -17.97
C GLN A 431 -0.69 27.10 -17.76
N LYS A 432 -1.39 26.63 -18.80
CA LYS A 432 -2.81 26.24 -18.71
C LYS A 432 -3.03 24.88 -18.02
N ALA A 433 -1.97 24.09 -17.87
CA ALA A 433 -1.99 22.77 -17.27
C ALA A 433 -0.64 22.52 -16.59
N PRO A 434 -0.39 23.05 -15.38
CA PRO A 434 0.94 23.10 -14.75
C PRO A 434 1.57 21.72 -14.49
N LEU A 435 0.73 20.69 -14.46
CA LEU A 435 1.12 19.30 -14.25
C LEU A 435 0.69 18.42 -15.41
N ARG A 436 1.44 17.34 -15.63
CA ARG A 436 1.15 16.29 -16.60
C ARG A 436 1.29 14.90 -15.98
N ALA A 437 0.54 13.95 -16.51
CA ALA A 437 0.64 12.55 -16.11
C ALA A 437 2.00 11.94 -16.52
N ALA A 438 2.77 11.46 -15.55
CA ALA A 438 4.07 10.82 -15.76
C ALA A 438 3.98 9.61 -16.69
N ARG A 439 2.88 8.84 -16.58
CA ARG A 439 2.62 7.62 -17.36
C ARG A 439 1.34 7.73 -18.18
N LYS A 440 1.13 8.90 -18.81
CA LYS A 440 -0.01 9.24 -19.68
C LYS A 440 -1.38 9.33 -19.00
N VAL A 441 -1.63 8.61 -17.90
CA VAL A 441 -2.91 8.57 -17.17
C VAL A 441 -2.72 9.08 -15.75
N VAL A 442 -3.68 9.87 -15.28
CA VAL A 442 -3.76 10.35 -13.90
C VAL A 442 -4.52 9.33 -13.06
N PHE A 443 -3.98 8.99 -11.89
CA PHE A 443 -4.67 8.15 -10.91
C PHE A 443 -5.92 8.86 -10.37
N ARG A 444 -6.90 8.11 -9.85
CA ARG A 444 -8.13 8.70 -9.31
C ARG A 444 -7.81 9.57 -8.08
N GLU A 445 -8.49 10.69 -7.98
CA GLU A 445 -8.53 11.55 -6.80
C GLU A 445 -9.58 11.07 -5.78
N LYS A 446 -9.60 11.71 -4.60
CA LYS A 446 -10.52 11.50 -3.49
C LYS A 446 -10.55 10.05 -3.00
N PHE A 447 -9.37 9.43 -2.93
CA PHE A 447 -9.22 8.07 -2.45
C PHE A 447 -8.26 7.94 -1.26
N LEU A 448 -7.03 8.41 -1.42
CA LEU A 448 -6.00 8.38 -0.38
C LEU A 448 -5.33 9.75 -0.30
N VAL A 449 -4.99 10.16 0.92
CA VAL A 449 -4.28 11.40 1.22
C VAL A 449 -2.95 11.06 1.88
N LYS A 450 -1.89 11.79 1.52
CA LYS A 450 -0.52 11.57 1.98
C LYS A 450 0.08 12.87 2.53
N SER A 451 0.95 12.75 3.52
CA SER A 451 1.83 13.84 3.97
C SER A 451 3.13 13.31 4.58
N TYR A 452 4.16 14.15 4.64
CA TYR A 452 5.41 13.89 5.37
C TYR A 452 5.38 14.56 6.74
N PHE A 453 6.06 14.00 7.73
CA PHE A 453 6.12 14.58 9.08
C PHE A 453 7.45 14.32 9.78
N GLN A 454 7.73 15.12 10.81
CA GLN A 454 8.86 14.97 11.72
C GLN A 454 8.44 15.48 13.09
N LEU A 455 8.74 14.72 14.15
CA LEU A 455 8.12 14.94 15.46
C LEU A 455 9.03 15.60 16.50
N LYS A 456 10.35 15.35 16.45
CA LYS A 456 11.25 15.76 17.54
C LYS A 456 12.50 16.48 17.03
N THR A 457 12.97 17.41 17.86
CA THR A 457 14.28 18.07 17.77
C THR A 457 15.10 17.66 19.00
N PHE A 458 16.38 17.39 18.84
CA PHE A 458 17.26 17.04 19.96
C PHE A 458 17.62 18.28 20.77
N ALA A 459 17.53 18.20 22.10
CA ALA A 459 17.77 19.35 22.98
C ALA A 459 19.20 19.90 22.92
N THR A 460 20.18 19.05 22.58
CA THR A 460 21.61 19.42 22.51
C THR A 460 22.03 20.03 21.18
N ASP A 461 21.29 19.75 20.10
CA ASP A 461 21.55 20.27 18.77
C ASP A 461 20.24 20.39 17.99
N ASN A 462 19.78 21.61 17.75
CA ASN A 462 18.52 21.89 17.05
C ASN A 462 18.52 21.46 15.56
N ARG A 463 19.70 21.19 15.01
CA ARG A 463 19.88 20.63 13.66
C ARG A 463 19.74 19.12 13.65
N ALA A 464 20.07 18.46 14.77
CA ALA A 464 19.77 17.05 14.96
C ALA A 464 18.26 16.90 15.24
N ARG A 465 17.59 16.08 14.43
CA ARG A 465 16.14 15.89 14.47
C ARG A 465 15.78 14.43 14.24
N SER A 466 14.56 14.03 14.64
CA SER A 466 14.06 12.69 14.32
C SER A 466 14.02 12.47 12.80
N PRO A 467 14.01 11.22 12.31
CA PRO A 467 13.81 10.97 10.88
C PRO A 467 12.52 11.61 10.36
N VAL A 468 12.52 11.96 9.07
CA VAL A 468 11.29 12.33 8.36
C VAL A 468 10.58 11.05 7.94
N PHE A 469 9.30 10.97 8.30
CA PHE A 469 8.41 9.86 8.01
C PHE A 469 7.31 10.31 7.04
N VAL A 470 6.59 9.34 6.50
CA VAL A 470 5.38 9.57 5.70
C VAL A 470 4.21 8.92 6.42
N TYR A 471 3.07 9.60 6.44
CA TYR A 471 1.80 8.95 6.67
C TYR A 471 0.90 9.04 5.46
N ASP A 472 0.01 8.07 5.29
CA ASP A 472 -1.17 8.19 4.45
C ASP A 472 -2.42 7.70 5.17
N ARG A 473 -3.56 8.15 4.66
CA ARG A 473 -4.88 7.88 5.20
C ARG A 473 -5.90 7.79 4.09
N PHE A 474 -7.08 7.29 4.42
CA PHE A 474 -8.24 7.41 3.55
C PHE A 474 -8.72 8.86 3.40
N TYR A 475 -9.24 9.18 2.22
CA TYR A 475 -9.99 10.40 2.00
C TYR A 475 -11.28 10.40 2.84
N HIS A 476 -11.56 11.53 3.50
CA HIS A 476 -12.72 11.71 4.35
C HIS A 476 -13.54 12.93 3.91
N PRO A 477 -14.69 12.75 3.23
CA PRO A 477 -15.45 13.84 2.62
C PRO A 477 -15.78 15.00 3.57
N VAL A 478 -16.10 14.71 4.84
CA VAL A 478 -16.45 15.75 5.84
C VAL A 478 -15.29 16.72 6.10
N PHE A 479 -14.04 16.24 6.08
CA PHE A 479 -12.86 17.05 6.41
C PHE A 479 -12.14 17.55 5.15
N ASP A 480 -12.22 16.80 4.06
CA ASP A 480 -11.36 17.01 2.90
C ASP A 480 -12.03 17.77 1.76
N GLU A 481 -13.36 17.66 1.60
CA GLU A 481 -14.05 18.20 0.42
C GLU A 481 -13.89 19.72 0.28
N ALA A 482 -13.78 20.45 1.40
CA ALA A 482 -13.55 21.89 1.41
C ALA A 482 -12.20 22.31 0.80
N PHE A 483 -11.24 21.38 0.69
CA PHE A 483 -9.92 21.60 0.11
C PHE A 483 -9.80 21.10 -1.33
N CYS A 484 -10.86 20.52 -1.89
CA CYS A 484 -10.85 20.04 -3.28
C CYS A 484 -11.07 21.20 -4.25
N LYS A 485 -10.06 21.48 -5.08
CA LYS A 485 -10.11 22.54 -6.08
C LYS A 485 -9.90 21.99 -7.50
N PRO A 486 -10.60 22.55 -8.50
CA PRO A 486 -10.35 22.23 -9.89
C PRO A 486 -8.90 22.49 -10.33
N LEU A 487 -8.29 21.50 -10.97
CA LEU A 487 -6.96 21.60 -11.54
C LEU A 487 -6.95 21.01 -12.95
N ASN A 488 -6.45 21.79 -13.90
CA ASN A 488 -6.19 21.33 -15.25
C ASN A 488 -4.83 20.63 -15.33
N VAL A 489 -4.80 19.43 -15.90
CA VAL A 489 -3.58 18.64 -16.08
C VAL A 489 -3.54 17.99 -17.46
N LEU A 490 -2.35 17.72 -17.98
CA LEU A 490 -2.19 17.02 -19.25
C LEU A 490 -2.22 15.50 -19.04
N SER A 491 -3.11 14.81 -19.75
CA SER A 491 -3.19 13.35 -19.81
C SER A 491 -3.36 12.91 -21.25
N ARG A 492 -2.46 12.06 -21.77
CA ARG A 492 -2.41 11.65 -23.18
C ARG A 492 -2.54 12.85 -24.14
N ASP A 493 -1.77 13.90 -23.86
CA ASP A 493 -1.71 15.14 -24.65
C ASP A 493 -3.03 15.93 -24.71
N LYS A 494 -3.99 15.62 -23.83
CA LYS A 494 -5.23 16.36 -23.64
C LYS A 494 -5.26 17.01 -22.27
N VAL A 495 -5.72 18.25 -22.22
CA VAL A 495 -6.04 18.90 -20.95
C VAL A 495 -7.30 18.24 -20.39
N ILE A 496 -7.18 17.68 -19.19
CA ILE A 496 -8.30 17.15 -18.42
C ILE A 496 -8.42 17.95 -17.13
N ARG A 497 -9.64 18.06 -16.62
CA ARG A 497 -9.92 18.66 -15.31
C ARG A 497 -10.00 17.57 -14.25
N ILE A 498 -9.27 17.76 -13.17
CA ILE A 498 -9.27 16.92 -11.97
C ILE A 498 -9.66 17.77 -10.76
N GLU A 499 -10.18 17.15 -9.69
CA GLU A 499 -10.56 17.89 -8.46
C GLU A 499 -9.89 17.26 -7.22
N PRO A 500 -8.54 17.28 -7.17
CA PRO A 500 -7.80 16.63 -6.11
C PRO A 500 -7.88 17.40 -4.80
N TYR A 501 -7.69 16.68 -3.71
CA TYR A 501 -7.44 17.27 -2.40
C TYR A 501 -6.02 17.83 -2.31
N VAL A 502 -5.88 19.11 -1.91
CA VAL A 502 -4.62 19.69 -1.45
C VAL A 502 -4.90 20.67 -0.33
N GLU A 503 -4.16 20.56 0.77
CA GLU A 503 -4.32 21.41 1.95
C GLU A 503 -3.70 22.81 1.77
N ASP A 504 -4.19 23.57 0.79
CA ASP A 504 -3.66 24.87 0.41
C ASP A 504 -4.41 26.08 1.01
N GLY A 505 -5.55 25.84 1.67
CA GLY A 505 -6.49 26.88 2.13
C GLY A 505 -6.64 27.02 3.64
N GLY A 506 -5.69 26.53 4.45
CA GLY A 506 -5.79 26.54 5.91
C GLY A 506 -5.13 25.31 6.53
N ILE A 507 -5.66 24.86 7.66
CA ILE A 507 -5.25 23.61 8.32
C ILE A 507 -6.42 22.64 8.26
N ASN A 508 -6.17 21.44 7.76
CA ASN A 508 -7.14 20.36 7.77
C ASN A 508 -7.21 19.76 9.19
N PRO A 509 -8.41 19.76 9.82
CA PRO A 509 -8.56 19.27 11.20
C PRO A 509 -8.17 17.80 11.39
N LEU A 510 -8.40 16.95 10.38
CA LEU A 510 -8.09 15.52 10.45
C LEU A 510 -6.57 15.28 10.37
N ASP A 511 -5.87 15.97 9.48
CA ASP A 511 -4.40 15.87 9.40
C ASP A 511 -3.71 16.52 10.62
N ASN A 512 -4.32 17.56 11.20
CA ASN A 512 -3.85 18.13 12.47
C ASN A 512 -4.05 17.13 13.63
N LEU A 513 -5.17 16.41 13.66
CA LEU A 513 -5.42 15.31 14.61
C LEU A 513 -4.38 14.19 14.46
N ILE A 514 -4.06 13.78 13.24
CA ILE A 514 -3.01 12.77 12.99
C ILE A 514 -1.67 13.20 13.55
N LEU A 515 -1.23 14.44 13.24
CA LEU A 515 0.03 14.96 13.78
C LEU A 515 0.01 14.99 15.32
N THR A 516 -1.13 15.36 15.90
CA THR A 516 -1.31 15.41 17.37
C THR A 516 -1.16 14.00 17.96
N ILE A 517 -1.86 13.00 17.42
CA ILE A 517 -1.78 11.62 17.88
C ILE A 517 -0.33 11.10 17.74
N LEU A 518 0.28 11.27 16.57
CA LEU A 518 1.64 10.79 16.31
C LEU A 518 2.66 11.41 17.27
N SER A 519 2.54 12.71 17.57
CA SER A 519 3.43 13.41 18.51
C SER A 519 3.36 12.92 19.97
N HIS A 520 2.27 12.23 20.34
CA HIS A 520 2.05 11.64 21.66
C HIS A 520 2.20 10.10 21.65
N SER A 521 2.51 9.49 20.50
CA SER A 521 2.57 8.03 20.34
C SER A 521 3.98 7.46 20.29
N ASP A 522 5.02 8.28 20.45
CA ASP A 522 6.41 7.83 20.44
C ASP A 522 6.95 7.56 21.86
N ASN A 523 8.01 6.77 21.95
CA ASN A 523 8.76 6.60 23.21
C ASN A 523 10.14 7.26 23.08
N PRO A 524 10.35 8.43 23.71
CA PRO A 524 11.60 9.17 23.61
C PRO A 524 12.77 8.47 24.32
N GLU A 525 12.51 7.48 25.19
CA GLU A 525 13.55 6.73 25.91
C GLU A 525 14.24 5.67 25.02
N VAL A 526 13.64 5.29 23.89
CA VAL A 526 14.19 4.28 22.97
C VAL A 526 14.69 4.96 21.71
N LEU A 527 16.02 5.01 21.53
CA LEU A 527 16.66 5.70 20.40
C LEU A 527 16.16 5.20 19.05
N GLU A 528 15.95 3.87 18.90
CA GLU A 528 15.46 3.27 17.66
C GLU A 528 13.98 3.60 17.35
N ALA A 529 13.23 4.10 18.34
CA ALA A 529 11.82 4.46 18.20
C ALA A 529 11.58 5.98 18.17
N ILE A 530 12.63 6.81 18.22
CA ILE A 530 12.48 8.27 18.28
C ILE A 530 11.70 8.79 17.06
N GLY A 531 10.58 9.47 17.33
CA GLY A 531 9.69 10.00 16.31
C GLY A 531 8.92 8.93 15.51
N HIS A 532 9.05 7.64 15.86
CA HIS A 532 8.26 6.55 15.31
C HIS A 532 7.18 6.10 16.31
N ASN A 533 6.08 5.55 15.79
CA ASN A 533 4.98 5.10 16.61
C ASN A 533 5.38 3.87 17.46
N GLN A 534 5.17 3.94 18.77
CA GLN A 534 5.57 2.90 19.73
C GLN A 534 4.87 1.55 19.47
N LEU A 535 3.60 1.57 19.07
CA LEU A 535 2.85 0.32 18.80
C LEU A 535 3.43 -0.41 17.59
N LEU A 536 3.75 0.33 16.52
CA LEU A 536 4.41 -0.24 15.33
C LEU A 536 5.80 -0.78 15.66
N TYR A 537 6.58 -0.05 16.48
CA TYR A 537 7.89 -0.54 16.93
C TYR A 537 7.79 -1.88 17.69
N LEU A 538 6.83 -1.99 18.62
CA LEU A 538 6.64 -3.21 19.40
C LEU A 538 6.14 -4.37 18.54
N ALA A 539 5.24 -4.10 17.60
CA ALA A 539 4.77 -5.09 16.63
C ALA A 539 5.94 -5.63 15.79
N ASP A 540 6.78 -4.76 15.21
CA ASP A 540 7.98 -5.12 14.42
C ASP A 540 8.92 -6.06 15.19
N LYS A 541 9.21 -5.74 16.46
CA LYS A 541 10.05 -6.57 17.31
C LYS A 541 9.44 -7.93 17.57
N ALA A 542 8.14 -7.99 17.83
CA ALA A 542 7.45 -9.24 18.12
C ALA A 542 7.41 -10.17 16.91
N VAL A 543 7.02 -9.67 15.73
CA VAL A 543 6.96 -10.50 14.52
C VAL A 543 8.34 -11.01 14.12
N LYS A 544 9.39 -10.19 14.24
CA LYS A 544 10.77 -10.62 13.96
C LYS A 544 11.24 -11.71 14.92
N ALA A 545 10.87 -11.63 16.20
CA ALA A 545 11.19 -12.67 17.17
C ALA A 545 10.49 -13.99 16.82
N GLU A 546 9.20 -13.94 16.48
CA GLU A 546 8.41 -15.14 16.15
C GLU A 546 8.84 -15.81 14.86
N VAL A 547 9.11 -15.03 13.81
CA VAL A 547 9.63 -15.56 12.55
C VAL A 547 10.97 -16.29 12.75
N ASN A 548 11.87 -15.71 13.56
CA ASN A 548 13.14 -16.36 13.88
C ASN A 548 12.97 -17.67 14.64
N LEU A 549 12.02 -17.75 15.58
CA LEU A 549 11.70 -18.98 16.32
C LEU A 549 11.10 -20.05 15.41
N MET A 550 10.14 -19.67 14.57
CA MET A 550 9.40 -20.60 13.71
C MET A 550 10.25 -21.17 12.58
N ARG A 551 11.23 -20.42 12.08
CA ARG A 551 12.20 -20.92 11.08
C ARG A 551 12.84 -22.24 11.52
N ALA A 552 13.25 -22.36 12.78
CA ALA A 552 13.88 -23.58 13.30
C ALA A 552 12.88 -24.75 13.43
N MET A 553 11.66 -24.46 13.86
CA MET A 553 10.60 -25.46 14.02
C MET A 553 10.15 -26.04 12.67
N LEU A 554 9.90 -25.18 11.68
CA LEU A 554 9.46 -25.58 10.34
C LEU A 554 10.49 -26.45 9.64
N ARG A 555 11.79 -26.12 9.81
CA ARG A 555 12.90 -26.97 9.34
C ARG A 555 12.81 -28.39 9.90
N GLY A 556 12.62 -28.52 11.22
CA GLY A 556 12.52 -29.83 11.86
C GLY A 556 11.33 -30.66 11.36
N VAL A 557 10.16 -30.03 11.20
CA VAL A 557 8.95 -30.70 10.69
C VAL A 557 9.14 -31.16 9.24
N ALA A 558 9.71 -30.30 8.39
CA ALA A 558 9.97 -30.64 6.99
C ALA A 558 11.02 -31.74 6.85
N ASP A 559 12.12 -31.70 7.61
CA ASP A 559 13.17 -32.72 7.59
C ASP A 559 12.64 -34.09 8.03
N LEU A 560 11.69 -34.14 8.99
CA LEU A 560 11.06 -35.38 9.42
C LEU A 560 10.28 -36.04 8.26
N HIS A 561 9.48 -35.27 7.53
CA HIS A 561 8.65 -35.79 6.44
C HIS A 561 9.48 -36.08 5.19
N LEU A 562 10.31 -35.12 4.75
CA LEU A 562 11.17 -35.26 3.58
C LEU A 562 12.26 -36.33 3.77
N GLY A 563 12.77 -36.49 4.99
CA GLY A 563 13.74 -37.53 5.33
C GLY A 563 13.21 -38.95 5.11
N THR A 564 11.90 -39.17 5.36
CA THR A 564 11.27 -40.46 5.07
C THR A 564 11.08 -40.69 3.56
N LEU A 565 10.72 -39.63 2.82
CA LEU A 565 10.52 -39.67 1.37
C LEU A 565 11.83 -39.91 0.61
N THR A 566 12.90 -39.20 0.97
CA THR A 566 14.24 -39.36 0.38
C THR A 566 14.83 -40.75 0.62
N ARG A 567 14.59 -41.36 1.79
CA ARG A 567 15.01 -42.74 2.08
C ARG A 567 14.22 -43.79 1.32
N LYS A 568 12.92 -43.56 1.08
CA LYS A 568 12.05 -44.48 0.34
C LYS A 568 12.18 -44.35 -1.18
N HIS A 569 12.39 -43.14 -1.70
CA HIS A 569 12.32 -42.84 -3.14
C HIS A 569 13.62 -42.15 -3.61
N ARG A 570 14.41 -42.86 -4.42
CA ARG A 570 15.69 -42.37 -4.97
C ARG A 570 15.54 -41.21 -5.98
N TYR A 571 14.31 -40.87 -6.38
CA TYR A 571 14.04 -39.83 -7.38
C TYR A 571 14.46 -38.42 -6.92
N PHE A 572 14.44 -38.12 -5.61
CA PHE A 572 14.93 -36.83 -5.09
C PHE A 572 16.43 -36.58 -5.29
N TYR A 573 17.22 -37.65 -5.49
CA TYR A 573 18.63 -37.53 -5.87
C TYR A 573 18.80 -37.17 -7.35
N ILE A 574 17.80 -37.48 -8.18
CA ILE A 574 17.80 -37.28 -9.63
C ILE A 574 17.23 -35.90 -9.98
N ALA A 575 16.24 -35.41 -9.23
CA ALA A 575 15.64 -34.09 -9.42
C ALA A 575 16.57 -32.92 -9.02
N LYS A 576 17.50 -33.16 -8.07
CA LYS A 576 18.50 -32.19 -7.62
C LYS A 576 19.25 -31.53 -8.78
N GLY A 577 19.16 -30.21 -8.88
CA GLY A 577 19.98 -29.40 -9.79
C GLY A 577 21.48 -29.71 -9.65
N PHE A 578 22.18 -29.87 -10.78
CA PHE A 578 23.58 -30.36 -10.86
C PHE A 578 24.56 -29.61 -9.94
N ARG A 579 24.36 -28.29 -9.73
CA ARG A 579 25.20 -27.46 -8.84
C ARG A 579 25.08 -27.87 -7.36
N ASN A 580 23.87 -28.19 -6.89
CA ASN A 580 23.62 -28.57 -5.49
C ASN A 580 24.14 -29.99 -5.22
N ALA A 581 23.90 -30.92 -6.14
CA ALA A 581 24.48 -32.27 -6.07
C ALA A 581 26.02 -32.21 -6.03
N ARG A 582 26.63 -31.35 -6.87
CA ARG A 582 28.09 -31.16 -6.89
C ARG A 582 28.62 -30.53 -5.60
N ALA A 583 27.99 -29.47 -5.09
CA ALA A 583 28.42 -28.81 -3.84
C ALA A 583 28.35 -29.76 -2.62
N GLU A 584 27.37 -30.66 -2.59
CA GLU A 584 27.20 -31.66 -1.54
C GLU A 584 28.25 -32.77 -1.64
N ILE A 585 28.55 -33.24 -2.87
CA ILE A 585 29.68 -34.16 -3.14
C ILE A 585 31.01 -33.49 -2.76
N GLU A 586 31.18 -32.20 -3.04
CA GLU A 586 32.39 -31.44 -2.74
C GLU A 586 32.55 -31.21 -1.24
N LYS A 587 31.47 -30.90 -0.51
CA LYS A 587 31.44 -30.88 0.96
C LYS A 587 31.69 -32.26 1.57
N SER A 588 31.15 -33.33 0.99
CA SER A 588 31.38 -34.71 1.41
C SER A 588 32.85 -35.10 1.21
N ARG A 589 33.45 -34.74 0.07
CA ARG A 589 34.89 -34.89 -0.19
C ARG A 589 35.75 -34.09 0.79
N GLN A 590 35.38 -32.85 1.11
CA GLN A 590 36.09 -32.04 2.11
C GLN A 590 36.00 -32.62 3.52
N ARG A 591 34.86 -33.23 3.89
CA ARG A 591 34.70 -33.93 5.17
C ARG A 591 35.48 -35.24 5.21
N ALA A 592 35.48 -36.01 4.11
CA ALA A 592 36.29 -37.23 3.99
C ALA A 592 37.80 -36.92 4.02
N ALA A 593 38.24 -35.84 3.37
CA ALA A 593 39.63 -35.38 3.40
C ALA A 593 40.07 -34.88 4.79
N ARG A 594 39.13 -34.37 5.61
CA ARG A 594 39.40 -34.00 7.02
C ARG A 594 39.35 -35.19 7.98
N GLY A 595 38.60 -36.24 7.65
CA GLY A 595 38.52 -37.47 8.44
C GLY A 595 39.66 -38.46 8.16
N GLY A 596 40.24 -38.44 6.96
CA GLY A 596 41.34 -39.33 6.56
C GLY A 596 42.74 -38.88 7.00
N GLY A 597 42.87 -37.82 7.80
CA GLY A 597 44.14 -37.29 8.28
C GLY A 597 44.62 -37.83 9.62
N LEU A 598 44.05 -38.94 10.12
CA LEU A 598 44.39 -39.53 11.43
C LEU A 598 44.88 -40.99 11.37
N GLU A 599 45.14 -41.53 10.19
CA GLU A 599 45.94 -42.76 10.05
C GLU A 599 46.99 -42.58 8.97
N THR A 600 48.15 -42.05 9.36
CA THR A 600 49.50 -42.55 9.00
C THR A 600 50.57 -41.76 9.74
#